data_AF-A0A0A0EYA4-F1
#
_entry.id   AF-A0A0A0EYA4-F1
#
_cell.length_a   1.000
_cell.length_b   1.000
_cell.length_c   1.000
_cell.angle_alpha   90.00
_cell.angle_beta   90.00
_cell.angle_gamma   90.00
#
_symmetry.space_group_name_H-M   'P 1'
#
loop_
_entity.id
_entity.type
_entity.pdbx_description
1 polymer ?
#
loop_
_entity_poly.entity_id
_entity_poly.type
_entity_poly.pdbx_seq_one_letter_code
_entity_poly.pdbx_strand_id
1 'polypeptide(L)'
;MAKVHRCTAEDGRTTYTDKRCRDINAADAPPTPAAPGAVSKGMRAARCPHNVQDLIFEVTSAIDSRDANRLAALYHWPGLSSDEGYRILDRLAIIVDRPLVDVSAVMPSSPEGVDGEYYPQTTVRQAPVGLRVEQTLDNGSTPARTYFGLRRHLDCLWISF
;
A
#
# COMPACT_ATOMS: atom_id res chain seq x y z
N MET A 1 27.27 -11.41 17.28
CA MET A 1 26.75 -10.47 16.27
C MET A 1 27.87 -9.50 15.90
N ALA A 2 28.36 -9.56 14.66
CA ALA A 2 29.41 -8.65 14.18
C ALA A 2 28.77 -7.34 13.69
N LYS A 3 29.33 -6.19 14.08
CA LYS A 3 28.85 -4.88 13.65
C LYS A 3 29.57 -4.51 12.36
N VAL A 4 28.83 -4.28 11.27
CA VAL A 4 29.39 -3.80 10.02
C VAL A 4 29.59 -2.29 10.09
N HIS A 5 30.81 -1.85 9.80
CA HIS A 5 31.26 -0.46 9.70
C HIS A 5 31.28 -0.02 8.24
N ARG A 6 30.87 1.23 7.98
CA ARG A 6 30.99 1.90 6.68
C ARG A 6 32.17 2.87 6.76
N CYS A 7 33.23 2.58 6.01
CA CYS A 7 34.49 3.32 6.06
C CYS A 7 34.77 4.01 4.72
N THR A 8 35.46 5.15 4.75
CA THR A 8 35.97 5.83 3.56
C THR A 8 37.48 5.63 3.48
N ALA A 9 37.95 4.99 2.42
CA ALA A 9 39.37 4.79 2.15
C ALA A 9 40.02 6.09 1.63
N GLU A 10 41.35 6.14 1.60
CA GLU A 10 42.12 7.31 1.14
C GLU A 10 41.80 7.70 -0.32
N ASP A 11 41.40 6.73 -1.15
CA ASP A 11 40.97 6.95 -2.53
C ASP A 11 39.54 7.50 -2.66
N GLY A 12 38.88 7.80 -1.55
CA GLY A 12 37.51 8.32 -1.48
C GLY A 12 36.43 7.26 -1.66
N ARG A 13 36.76 5.98 -1.86
CA ARG A 13 35.76 4.92 -2.03
C ARG A 13 35.20 4.48 -0.68
N THR A 14 33.90 4.20 -0.65
CA THR A 14 33.22 3.62 0.51
C THR A 14 33.43 2.11 0.53
N THR A 15 33.94 1.58 1.64
CA THR A 15 34.15 0.15 1.90
C THR A 15 33.38 -0.29 3.13
N TYR A 16 32.82 -1.50 3.13
CA TYR A 16 32.12 -2.09 4.26
C TYR A 16 32.95 -3.20 4.88
N THR A 17 33.11 -3.17 6.21
CA THR A 17 33.96 -4.13 6.93
C THR A 17 33.40 -4.38 8.34
N ASP A 18 33.67 -5.54 8.92
CA ASP A 18 33.39 -5.87 10.32
C ASP A 18 34.50 -5.41 11.28
N LYS A 19 35.62 -4.89 10.75
CA LYS A 19 36.70 -4.25 11.51
C LYS A 19 36.44 -2.76 11.73
N ARG A 20 37.11 -2.14 12.71
CA ARG A 20 37.01 -0.68 12.90
C ARG A 20 37.73 0.01 11.75
N CYS A 21 37.20 1.13 11.25
CA CYS A 21 37.78 1.83 10.10
C CYS A 21 39.25 2.22 10.31
N ARG A 22 39.61 2.63 11.53
CA ARG A 22 41.00 2.94 11.91
C ARG A 22 41.97 1.76 11.78
N ASP A 23 41.47 0.52 11.82
CA ASP A 23 42.30 -0.69 11.71
C ASP A 23 42.62 -1.05 10.24
N ILE A 24 42.00 -0.35 9.26
CA ILE A 24 42.25 -0.51 7.82
C ILE A 24 42.72 0.78 7.15
N ASN A 25 43.28 1.73 7.92
CA ASN A 25 43.69 3.06 7.44
C ASN A 25 42.56 3.82 6.73
N ALA A 26 41.32 3.64 7.19
CA ALA A 26 40.15 4.33 6.67
C ALA A 26 39.51 5.19 7.78
N ALA A 27 38.81 6.25 7.38
CA ALA A 27 37.99 7.02 8.29
C ALA A 27 36.57 6.45 8.34
N ASP A 28 35.84 6.66 9.44
CA ASP A 28 34.40 6.42 9.44
C ASP A 28 33.76 7.29 8.37
N ALA A 29 32.97 6.67 7.48
CA ALA A 29 32.32 7.42 6.43
C ALA A 29 31.34 8.43 7.06
N PRO A 30 31.39 9.73 6.68
CA PRO A 30 30.42 10.69 7.19
C PRO A 30 29.01 10.19 6.88
N PRO A 31 28.00 10.47 7.73
CA PRO A 31 26.62 10.19 7.39
C PRO A 31 26.34 10.83 6.03
N THR A 32 25.75 10.08 5.11
CA THR A 32 25.46 10.60 3.77
C THR A 32 24.60 11.85 3.96
N PRO A 33 25.02 13.05 3.51
CA PRO A 33 24.18 14.22 3.59
C PRO A 33 22.90 13.89 2.84
N ALA A 34 21.76 13.98 3.51
CA ALA A 34 20.48 13.93 2.82
C ALA A 34 20.52 15.03 1.76
N ALA A 35 20.33 14.67 0.48
CA ALA A 35 20.24 15.67 -0.57
C ALA A 35 19.14 16.68 -0.18
N PRO A 36 19.34 18.00 -0.34
CA PRO A 36 18.27 18.97 -0.12
C PRO A 36 17.07 18.61 -1.01
N GLY A 37 15.94 18.23 -0.42
CA GLY A 37 14.76 17.74 -1.13
C GLY A 37 14.58 16.21 -1.13
N ALA A 38 15.52 15.43 -0.58
CA ALA A 38 15.28 14.05 -0.22
C ALA A 38 14.40 14.03 1.03
N VAL A 39 13.07 14.09 0.82
CA VAL A 39 12.16 13.48 1.78
C VAL A 39 12.69 12.08 2.01
N SER A 40 13.07 11.77 3.25
CA SER A 40 13.19 10.39 3.67
C SER A 40 11.81 9.79 3.41
N LYS A 41 11.66 9.14 2.25
CA LYS A 41 10.63 8.14 1.98
C LYS A 41 11.00 6.93 2.82
N GLY A 42 11.25 7.16 4.11
CA GLY A 42 11.35 6.14 5.11
C GLY A 42 10.02 5.46 5.02
N MET A 43 10.07 4.24 4.49
CA MET A 43 9.16 3.14 4.73
C MET A 43 7.98 3.62 5.58
N ARG A 44 7.00 4.28 4.94
CA ARG A 44 5.71 4.47 5.59
C ARG A 44 5.10 3.08 5.49
N ALA A 45 5.52 2.20 6.40
CA ALA A 45 4.87 0.94 6.65
C ALA A 45 3.37 1.21 6.59
N ALA A 46 2.64 0.40 5.81
CA ALA A 46 1.25 0.66 5.48
C ALA A 46 0.52 1.20 6.70
N ARG A 47 0.17 2.48 6.58
CA ARG A 47 -0.54 3.17 7.65
C ARG A 47 -1.87 2.49 7.74
N CYS A 48 -2.21 1.99 8.92
CA CYS A 48 -3.55 1.58 9.32
C CYS A 48 -4.57 2.64 8.85
N PRO A 49 -5.29 2.44 7.72
CA PRO A 49 -6.20 3.46 7.23
C PRO A 49 -7.41 3.46 8.16
N HIS A 50 -7.69 4.57 8.85
CA HIS A 50 -8.80 4.63 9.80
C HIS A 50 -10.13 4.99 9.13
N ASN A 51 -10.06 5.60 7.94
CA ASN A 51 -11.22 6.00 7.13
C ASN A 51 -11.03 5.63 5.65
N VAL A 52 -12.13 5.65 4.90
CA VAL A 52 -12.15 5.21 3.50
C VAL A 52 -11.33 6.11 2.59
N GLN A 53 -11.24 7.41 2.88
CA GLN A 53 -10.45 8.34 2.06
C GLN A 53 -8.95 8.07 2.20
N ASP A 54 -8.48 7.77 3.41
CA ASP A 54 -7.09 7.33 3.63
C ASP A 54 -6.80 6.03 2.87
N LEU A 55 -7.74 5.08 2.88
CA LEU A 55 -7.58 3.80 2.18
C LEU A 55 -7.56 4.00 0.66
N ILE A 56 -8.45 4.85 0.11
CA ILE A 56 -8.44 5.22 -1.31
C ILE A 56 -7.08 5.82 -1.69
N PHE A 57 -6.59 6.78 -0.89
CA PHE A 57 -5.30 7.41 -1.14
C PHE A 57 -4.14 6.40 -1.16
N GLU A 58 -4.10 5.46 -0.20
CA GLU A 58 -3.04 4.45 -0.15
C GLU A 58 -3.13 3.43 -1.29
N VAL A 59 -4.34 3.01 -1.69
CA VAL A 59 -4.56 2.13 -2.85
C VAL A 59 -4.11 2.82 -4.13
N THR A 60 -4.56 4.05 -4.38
CA THR A 60 -4.13 4.87 -5.53
C THR A 60 -2.62 5.01 -5.55
N SER A 61 -2.02 5.38 -4.42
CA SER A 61 -0.58 5.55 -4.32
C SER A 61 0.21 4.26 -4.56
N ALA A 62 -0.32 3.10 -4.16
CA ALA A 62 0.33 1.81 -4.40
C ALA A 62 0.35 1.47 -5.89
N ILE A 63 -0.79 1.66 -6.58
CA ILE A 63 -0.93 1.41 -8.02
C ILE A 63 -0.09 2.41 -8.84
N ASP A 64 -0.17 3.71 -8.54
CA ASP A 64 0.61 4.74 -9.25
C ASP A 64 2.12 4.50 -9.13
N SER A 65 2.56 3.96 -7.99
CA SER A 65 3.97 3.60 -7.78
C SER A 65 4.34 2.19 -8.26
N ARG A 66 3.39 1.42 -8.78
CA ARG A 66 3.52 0.00 -9.16
C ARG A 66 4.15 -0.85 -8.06
N ASP A 67 3.72 -0.62 -6.82
CA ASP A 67 4.29 -1.26 -5.63
C ASP A 67 3.33 -2.31 -5.07
N ALA A 68 3.54 -3.57 -5.48
CA ALA A 68 2.75 -4.71 -5.04
C ALA A 68 2.85 -4.92 -3.52
N ASN A 69 4.01 -4.66 -2.92
CA ASN A 69 4.19 -4.79 -1.47
C ASN A 69 3.41 -3.73 -0.71
N ARG A 70 3.34 -2.51 -1.25
CA ARG A 70 2.51 -1.45 -0.68
C ARG A 70 1.02 -1.77 -0.75
N LEU A 71 0.54 -2.34 -1.86
CA LEU A 71 -0.86 -2.78 -1.97
C LEU A 71 -1.13 -3.99 -1.06
N ALA A 72 -0.22 -4.96 -1.02
CA ALA A 72 -0.30 -6.13 -0.14
C ALA A 72 -0.37 -5.74 1.35
N ALA A 73 0.32 -4.67 1.74
CA ALA A 73 0.29 -4.20 3.11
C ALA A 73 -1.07 -3.57 3.54
N LEU A 74 -1.99 -3.34 2.60
CA LEU A 74 -3.38 -2.93 2.87
C LEU A 74 -4.36 -4.13 2.91
N TYR A 75 -3.90 -5.34 2.57
CA TYR A 75 -4.74 -6.53 2.45
C TYR A 75 -4.97 -7.22 3.80
N HIS A 76 -6.17 -7.76 4.01
CA HIS A 76 -6.52 -8.52 5.21
C HIS A 76 -6.01 -9.97 5.15
N TRP A 77 -4.77 -10.19 5.61
CA TRP A 77 -4.12 -11.52 5.62
C TRP A 77 -4.58 -12.55 6.68
N PRO A 78 -5.14 -12.19 7.85
CA PRO A 78 -5.45 -13.17 8.88
C PRO A 78 -6.34 -14.33 8.41
N GLY A 79 -5.93 -15.56 8.72
CA GLY A 79 -6.68 -16.79 8.44
C GLY A 79 -6.36 -17.49 7.11
N LEU A 80 -5.48 -16.91 6.28
CA LEU A 80 -5.11 -17.49 4.98
C LEU A 80 -4.02 -18.55 5.11
N SER A 81 -4.10 -19.57 4.25
CA SER A 81 -2.99 -20.52 4.05
C SER A 81 -1.85 -19.89 3.23
N SER A 82 -0.66 -20.50 3.23
CA SER A 82 0.45 -20.03 2.40
C SER A 82 0.12 -20.03 0.90
N ASP A 83 -0.49 -21.10 0.40
CA ASP A 83 -0.87 -21.20 -1.02
C ASP A 83 -1.90 -20.15 -1.43
N GLU A 84 -2.87 -19.89 -0.56
CA GLU A 84 -3.85 -18.82 -0.77
C GLU A 84 -3.18 -17.45 -0.74
N GLY A 85 -2.23 -17.26 0.18
CA GLY A 85 -1.46 -16.03 0.30
C GLY A 85 -0.68 -15.70 -0.97
N TYR A 86 0.00 -16.69 -1.57
CA TYR A 86 0.72 -16.51 -2.84
C TYR A 86 -0.22 -16.14 -4.00
N ARG A 87 -1.38 -16.82 -4.11
CA ARG A 87 -2.37 -16.49 -5.17
C ARG A 87 -2.90 -15.06 -5.03
N ILE A 88 -3.14 -14.62 -3.81
CA ILE A 88 -3.58 -13.24 -3.53
C ILE A 88 -2.48 -12.26 -3.93
N LEU A 89 -1.24 -12.51 -3.52
CA LEU A 89 -0.10 -11.65 -3.86
C LEU A 89 0.10 -11.54 -5.37
N ASP A 90 0.04 -12.65 -6.11
CA ASP A 90 0.15 -12.66 -7.57
C ASP A 90 -0.97 -11.82 -8.22
N ARG A 91 -2.20 -11.93 -7.69
CA ARG A 91 -3.33 -11.13 -8.17
C ARG A 91 -3.14 -9.64 -7.86
N LEU A 92 -2.60 -9.28 -6.71
CA LEU A 92 -2.29 -7.89 -6.35
C LEU A 92 -1.17 -7.32 -7.24
N ALA A 93 -0.15 -8.12 -7.58
CA ALA A 93 0.91 -7.74 -8.51
C ALA A 93 0.35 -7.38 -9.90
N ILE A 94 -0.54 -8.21 -10.43
CA ILE A 94 -1.23 -7.95 -11.70
C ILE A 94 -2.06 -6.65 -11.65
N ILE A 95 -2.67 -6.33 -10.51
CA ILE A 95 -3.45 -5.10 -10.33
C ILE A 95 -2.54 -3.87 -10.36
N VAL A 96 -1.43 -3.86 -9.60
CA VAL A 96 -0.56 -2.66 -9.56
C VAL A 96 0.16 -2.37 -10.87
N ASP A 97 0.33 -3.37 -11.75
CA ASP A 97 1.00 -3.18 -13.05
C ASP A 97 0.13 -2.47 -14.09
N ARG A 98 -1.19 -2.40 -13.87
CA ARG A 98 -2.14 -1.80 -14.82
C ARG A 98 -2.31 -0.29 -14.58
N PRO A 99 -2.43 0.53 -15.64
CA PRO A 99 -2.74 1.95 -15.51
C PRO A 99 -4.05 2.20 -14.76
N LEU A 100 -4.01 3.11 -13.79
CA LEU A 100 -5.16 3.49 -12.98
C LEU A 100 -6.06 4.51 -13.69
N VAL A 101 -7.37 4.29 -13.65
CA VAL A 101 -8.39 5.24 -14.10
C VAL A 101 -9.11 5.87 -12.92
N ASP A 102 -9.60 5.05 -11.98
CA ASP A 102 -10.34 5.52 -10.80
C ASP A 102 -10.22 4.54 -9.62
N VAL A 103 -10.31 5.08 -8.40
CA VAL A 103 -10.56 4.31 -7.16
C VAL A 103 -11.72 4.97 -6.43
N SER A 104 -12.86 4.28 -6.36
CA SER A 104 -14.09 4.83 -5.79
C SER A 104 -14.70 3.93 -4.73
N ALA A 105 -15.35 4.56 -3.74
CA ALA A 105 -16.09 3.85 -2.69
C ALA A 105 -17.37 3.21 -3.26
N VAL A 106 -17.63 1.96 -2.89
CA VAL A 106 -18.87 1.25 -3.20
C VAL A 106 -19.81 1.37 -2.00
N MET A 107 -20.98 1.97 -2.22
CA MET A 107 -22.04 2.09 -1.22
C MET A 107 -22.90 0.83 -1.22
N PRO A 108 -23.48 0.45 -0.06
CA PRO A 108 -24.49 -0.60 -0.04
C PRO A 108 -25.70 -0.19 -0.86
N SER A 109 -26.34 -1.15 -1.54
CA SER A 109 -27.62 -0.92 -2.21
C SER A 109 -28.67 -0.52 -1.17
N SER A 110 -29.42 0.55 -1.43
CA SER A 110 -30.55 0.91 -0.57
C SER A 110 -31.54 -0.26 -0.56
N PRO A 111 -32.07 -0.66 0.60
CA PRO A 111 -33.22 -1.56 0.61
C PRO A 111 -34.32 -0.89 -0.22
N GLU A 112 -34.85 -1.60 -1.22
CA GLU A 112 -36.04 -1.16 -1.95
C GLU A 112 -37.14 -0.98 -0.91
N GLY A 113 -37.67 0.24 -0.81
CA GLY A 113 -38.71 0.58 0.14
C GLY A 113 -39.94 -0.28 -0.13
N VAL A 114 -40.35 -1.06 0.87
CA VAL A 114 -41.68 -1.67 0.87
C VAL A 114 -42.72 -0.56 0.94
N ASP A 115 -43.60 -0.54 -0.06
CA ASP A 115 -44.85 0.21 -0.21
C ASP A 115 -45.08 1.46 0.66
N GLY A 116 -44.94 2.62 0.03
CA GLY A 116 -45.94 3.70 0.11
C GLY A 116 -46.11 4.50 1.41
N GLU A 117 -45.45 4.17 2.51
CA GLU A 117 -45.61 4.93 3.76
C GLU A 117 -44.47 5.96 3.95
N TYR A 118 -44.80 7.24 3.81
CA TYR A 118 -43.88 8.37 3.99
C TYR A 118 -43.55 8.56 5.49
N TYR A 119 -42.62 7.77 6.01
CA TYR A 119 -41.92 8.11 7.24
C TYR A 119 -40.79 9.10 6.92
N PRO A 120 -40.50 10.10 7.78
CA PRO A 120 -39.30 10.90 7.64
C PRO A 120 -38.11 9.95 7.76
N GLN A 121 -37.51 9.59 6.62
CA GLN A 121 -36.31 8.79 6.60
C GLN A 121 -35.22 9.62 7.26
N THR A 122 -34.92 9.30 8.51
CA THR A 122 -33.62 9.66 9.08
C THR A 122 -32.61 9.07 8.11
N THR A 123 -31.86 9.92 7.42
CA THR A 123 -30.84 9.49 6.47
C THR A 123 -29.75 8.77 7.25
N VAL A 124 -29.93 7.46 7.45
CA VAL A 124 -28.91 6.63 8.09
C VAL A 124 -27.69 6.73 7.20
N ARG A 125 -26.61 7.35 7.71
CA ARG A 125 -25.34 7.42 7.00
C ARG A 125 -24.84 5.98 6.82
N GLN A 126 -24.98 5.46 5.61
CA GLN A 126 -24.44 4.16 5.25
C GLN A 126 -22.92 4.28 5.06
N ALA A 127 -22.16 3.37 5.66
CA ALA A 127 -20.73 3.27 5.40
C ALA A 127 -20.49 2.54 4.06
N PRO A 128 -19.44 2.90 3.30
CA PRO A 128 -19.02 2.12 2.15
C PRO A 128 -18.73 0.66 2.52
N VAL A 129 -19.10 -0.26 1.63
CA VAL A 129 -18.90 -1.71 1.80
C VAL A 129 -17.69 -2.23 1.01
N GLY A 130 -17.19 -1.45 0.07
CA GLY A 130 -16.12 -1.86 -0.83
C GLY A 130 -15.37 -0.70 -1.46
N LEU A 131 -14.30 -1.01 -2.17
CA LEU A 131 -13.67 -0.14 -3.15
C LEU A 131 -13.79 -0.76 -4.55
N ARG A 132 -14.04 0.08 -5.55
CA ARG A 132 -13.94 -0.27 -6.96
C ARG A 132 -12.69 0.38 -7.53
N VAL A 133 -11.82 -0.43 -8.10
CA VAL A 133 -10.64 0.01 -8.85
C VAL A 133 -10.93 -0.18 -10.33
N GLU A 134 -10.93 0.91 -11.09
CA GLU A 134 -11.04 0.90 -12.55
C GLU A 134 -9.67 1.15 -13.19
N GLN A 135 -9.31 0.31 -14.15
CA GLN A 135 -8.03 0.32 -14.84
C GLN A 135 -8.23 0.04 -16.34
N THR A 136 -7.20 0.29 -17.13
CA THR A 136 -7.13 -0.20 -18.51
C THR A 136 -6.17 -1.38 -18.60
N LEU A 137 -6.40 -2.27 -19.57
CA LEU A 137 -5.37 -3.25 -19.97
C LEU A 137 -4.29 -2.56 -20.81
N ASP A 138 -3.14 -3.23 -20.99
CA ASP A 138 -1.95 -2.66 -21.67
C ASP A 138 -2.20 -2.16 -23.10
N ASN A 139 -3.27 -2.63 -23.77
CA ASN A 139 -3.69 -2.16 -25.09
C ASN A 139 -4.59 -0.91 -25.05
N GLY A 140 -4.74 -0.28 -23.89
CA GLY A 140 -5.14 1.11 -23.72
C GLY A 140 -6.64 1.42 -23.76
N SER A 141 -7.52 0.44 -23.97
CA SER A 141 -8.97 0.73 -24.06
C SER A 141 -9.89 -0.32 -23.47
N THR A 142 -9.43 -1.54 -23.20
CA THR A 142 -10.27 -2.53 -22.51
C THR A 142 -10.31 -2.21 -21.01
N PRO A 143 -11.49 -1.90 -20.43
CA PRO A 143 -11.59 -1.63 -19.00
C PRO A 143 -11.43 -2.93 -18.20
N ALA A 144 -10.65 -2.87 -17.14
CA ALA A 144 -10.53 -3.89 -16.13
C ALA A 144 -11.04 -3.33 -14.80
N ARG A 145 -11.99 -4.02 -14.16
CA ARG A 145 -12.56 -3.62 -12.88
C ARG A 145 -12.21 -4.63 -11.81
N THR A 146 -11.75 -4.15 -10.67
CA THR A 146 -11.55 -4.96 -9.46
C THR A 146 -12.41 -4.40 -8.34
N TYR A 147 -13.10 -5.28 -7.64
CA TYR A 147 -13.84 -4.94 -6.43
C TYR A 147 -13.09 -5.51 -5.23
N PHE A 148 -12.84 -4.66 -4.25
CA PHE A 148 -12.33 -5.05 -2.94
C PHE A 148 -13.43 -4.90 -1.90
N GLY A 149 -13.66 -5.94 -1.10
CA GLY A 149 -14.46 -5.82 0.12
C GLY A 149 -13.70 -5.07 1.20
N LEU A 150 -14.41 -4.30 2.05
CA LEU A 150 -13.81 -3.63 3.21
C LEU A 150 -13.96 -4.46 4.48
N ARG A 151 -12.86 -4.60 5.23
CA ARG A 151 -12.84 -5.26 6.55
C ARG A 151 -12.31 -4.28 7.59
N ARG A 152 -13.02 -4.16 8.71
CA ARG A 152 -12.50 -3.45 9.89
C ARG A 152 -11.88 -4.47 10.84
N HIS A 153 -10.59 -4.34 11.11
CA HIS A 153 -9.85 -5.24 12.00
C HIS A 153 -8.71 -4.47 12.67
N LEU A 154 -8.56 -4.61 13.99
CA LEU A 154 -7.57 -3.87 14.80
C LEU A 154 -7.65 -2.35 14.58
N ASP A 155 -8.88 -1.81 14.53
CA ASP A 155 -9.19 -0.38 14.27
C ASP A 155 -8.73 0.20 12.93
N CYS A 156 -8.22 -0.64 12.02
CA CYS A 156 -7.87 -0.31 10.65
C CYS A 156 -8.93 -0.80 9.66
N LEU A 157 -8.97 -0.18 8.49
CA LEU A 157 -9.65 -0.66 7.30
C LEU A 157 -8.67 -1.42 6.41
N TRP A 158 -9.11 -2.57 5.94
CA TRP A 158 -8.34 -3.47 5.08
C TRP A 158 -9.14 -3.80 3.82
N ILE A 159 -8.43 -4.02 2.71
CA ILE A 159 -9.03 -4.60 1.50
C ILE A 159 -9.04 -6.13 1.58
N SER A 160 -10.02 -6.73 0.93
CA SER A 160 -10.16 -8.18 0.77
C SER A 160 -10.74 -8.48 -0.61
N PHE A 161 -10.53 -9.69 -1.10
CA PHE A 161 -11.18 -10.17 -2.33
C PHE A 161 -12.56 -10.74 -2.04
#